data_AF-A0A2N3B3Q6-F1
#
_entry.id   AF-A0A2N3B3Q6-F1
#
_cell.length_a   1.000
_cell.length_b   1.000
_cell.length_c   1.000
_cell.angle_alpha   90.00
_cell.angle_beta   90.00
_cell.angle_gamma   90.00
#
_symmetry.space_group_name_H-M   'P 1'
#
loop_
_entity.id
_entity.type
_entity.pdbx_description
1 polymer ?
#
loop_
_entity_poly.entity_id
_entity_poly.type
_entity_poly.pdbx_seq_one_letter_code
_entity_poly.pdbx_strand_id
1 'polypeptide(L)'
;MDSEHDESADGAGETTNVGAGAQLRAAREALQVDLAQVAAETRIPVRHLQVIESGQFEALPSRAYAIGFSRTFAKAVGLDPVKITDAVRSELADGTMRRTAPGSGMEPGDPARLPSAGLAWAGAIAAFVLAVGAFAFYSSYFGAGTEPGSLLTPAPDPAPPPVARPSTAMTSPDPGAVVVLTALEDGVWLRVYEEGGERLLERTLRRGEAVTVPATATDPRINTGRPDALEITVGGKPAAKLADRAMTLSNAPVSAAALLARGPSAQAVAPDVSAPAAIRTAPSRPAPAPAAISRSPEVPAAPTAPAPDSTPAPAPEPSDDGNDEAAPD
;
A
#
# COMPACT_ATOMS: atom_id res chain seq x y z
N MET A 1 -1.73 84.11 -21.47
CA MET A 1 -1.58 83.41 -22.76
C MET A 1 -0.26 82.65 -22.70
N ASP A 2 -0.17 81.34 -22.64
CA ASP A 2 -1.10 80.22 -22.47
C ASP A 2 -0.19 78.98 -22.26
N SER A 3 -0.68 78.00 -21.49
CA SER A 3 -0.44 76.54 -21.56
C SER A 3 1.00 75.99 -21.69
N GLU A 4 1.53 75.31 -20.67
CA GLU A 4 1.40 73.85 -20.41
C GLU A 4 2.07 72.95 -21.47
N HIS A 5 3.19 72.29 -21.11
CA HIS A 5 3.21 70.82 -21.02
C HIS A 5 4.47 70.34 -20.27
N ASP A 6 4.23 69.83 -19.07
CA ASP A 6 5.05 68.82 -18.42
C ASP A 6 4.81 67.52 -19.19
N GLU A 7 5.79 67.05 -19.95
CA GLU A 7 5.75 65.69 -20.51
C GLU A 7 6.90 64.92 -19.89
N SER A 8 6.63 64.48 -18.66
CA SER A 8 7.19 63.28 -18.08
C SER A 8 7.21 62.20 -19.16
N ALA A 9 8.40 61.88 -19.67
CA ALA A 9 8.61 60.71 -20.51
C ALA A 9 8.38 59.47 -19.65
N ASP A 10 7.11 59.11 -19.56
CA ASP A 10 6.58 57.88 -19.04
C ASP A 10 7.36 56.74 -19.72
N GLY A 11 8.08 55.96 -18.91
CA GLY A 11 8.85 54.84 -19.36
C GLY A 11 7.91 53.83 -19.99
N ALA A 12 7.77 53.93 -21.32
CA ALA A 12 7.02 53.02 -22.14
C ALA A 12 7.43 51.60 -21.76
N GLY A 13 6.51 50.93 -21.06
CA GLY A 13 6.70 49.60 -20.51
C GLY A 13 7.11 48.66 -21.63
N GLU A 14 8.40 48.38 -21.67
CA GLU A 14 8.97 47.29 -22.42
C GLU A 14 8.24 46.04 -21.92
N THR A 15 7.35 45.48 -22.74
CA THR A 15 6.76 44.17 -22.50
C THR A 15 7.85 43.12 -22.74
N THR A 16 8.94 43.21 -21.98
CA THR A 16 9.83 42.09 -21.71
C THR A 16 8.94 40.95 -21.27
N ASN A 17 8.91 39.88 -22.07
CA ASN A 17 8.20 38.66 -21.76
C ASN A 17 8.76 38.12 -20.43
N VAL A 18 8.15 38.50 -19.31
CA VAL A 18 8.64 38.19 -17.97
C VAL A 18 8.49 36.69 -17.78
N GLY A 19 9.61 35.98 -17.64
CA GLY A 19 9.61 34.53 -17.46
C GLY A 19 8.78 34.09 -16.24
N ALA A 20 8.27 32.86 -16.27
CA ALA A 20 7.38 32.30 -15.26
C ALA A 20 7.95 32.38 -13.84
N GLY A 21 9.27 32.20 -13.68
CA GLY A 21 9.95 32.35 -12.40
C GLY A 21 9.88 33.76 -11.83
N ALA A 22 10.07 34.78 -12.69
CA ALA A 22 9.97 36.17 -12.31
C ALA A 22 8.52 36.58 -11.99
N GLN A 23 7.52 36.05 -12.71
CA GLN A 23 6.11 36.24 -12.39
C GLN A 23 5.75 35.68 -11.00
N LEU A 24 6.23 34.48 -10.69
CA LEU A 24 6.02 33.84 -9.39
C LEU A 24 6.67 34.63 -8.25
N ARG A 25 7.91 35.13 -8.45
CA ARG A 25 8.59 35.99 -7.48
C ARG A 25 7.83 37.28 -7.24
N ALA A 26 7.43 37.98 -8.30
CA ALA A 26 6.71 39.23 -8.20
C ALA A 26 5.38 39.07 -7.44
N ALA A 27 4.63 38.00 -7.72
CA ALA A 27 3.40 37.71 -6.98
C ALA A 27 3.65 37.39 -5.50
N ARG A 28 4.71 36.63 -5.20
CA ARG A 28 5.12 36.37 -3.80
C ARG A 28 5.45 37.66 -3.06
N GLU A 29 6.24 38.53 -3.68
CA GLU A 29 6.67 39.80 -3.10
C GLU A 29 5.51 40.79 -2.93
N ALA A 30 4.54 40.80 -3.87
CA ALA A 30 3.31 41.56 -3.75
C ALA A 30 2.44 41.13 -2.56
N LEU A 31 2.47 39.83 -2.21
CA LEU A 31 1.84 39.29 -1.01
C LEU A 31 2.69 39.48 0.26
N GLN A 32 3.91 40.00 0.14
CA GLN A 32 4.88 40.19 1.23
C GLN A 32 5.16 38.92 2.04
N VAL A 33 5.06 37.74 1.41
CA VAL A 33 5.35 36.46 2.05
C VAL A 33 6.78 36.02 1.75
N ASP A 34 7.42 35.42 2.75
CA ASP A 34 8.75 34.86 2.58
C ASP A 34 8.70 33.51 1.87
N LEU A 35 9.79 33.16 1.19
CA LEU A 35 9.92 31.87 0.50
C LEU A 35 9.81 30.69 1.48
N ALA A 36 10.26 30.84 2.72
CA ALA A 36 10.11 29.81 3.76
C ALA A 36 8.65 29.56 4.14
N GLN A 37 7.81 30.61 4.12
CA GLN A 37 6.39 30.49 4.39
C GLN A 37 5.68 29.74 3.26
N VAL A 38 5.98 30.06 2.00
CA VAL A 38 5.48 29.33 0.83
C VAL A 38 5.92 27.87 0.87
N ALA A 39 7.16 27.58 1.27
CA ALA A 39 7.65 26.22 1.43
C ALA A 39 6.87 25.44 2.50
N ALA A 40 6.56 26.07 3.62
CA ALA A 40 5.77 25.46 4.70
C ALA A 40 4.34 25.14 4.24
N GLU A 41 3.71 26.04 3.48
CA GLU A 41 2.35 25.86 2.97
C GLU A 41 2.28 24.80 1.86
N THR A 42 3.18 24.87 0.89
CA THR A 42 3.16 24.00 -0.31
C THR A 42 3.85 22.66 -0.11
N ARG A 43 4.61 22.50 0.98
CA ARG A 43 5.51 21.37 1.24
C ARG A 43 6.59 21.17 0.17
N ILE A 44 6.93 22.22 -0.56
CA ILE A 44 8.02 22.21 -1.54
C ILE A 44 9.27 22.73 -0.83
N PRO A 45 10.41 22.02 -0.85
CA PRO A 45 11.65 22.50 -0.23
C PRO A 45 12.05 23.88 -0.74
N VAL A 46 12.48 24.76 0.16
CA VAL A 46 12.91 26.16 -0.15
C VAL A 46 13.89 26.21 -1.32
N ARG A 47 14.86 25.28 -1.36
CA ARG A 47 15.84 25.17 -2.45
C ARG A 47 15.20 25.02 -3.84
N HIS A 48 14.07 24.33 -3.96
CA HIS A 48 13.40 24.15 -5.25
C HIS A 48 12.57 25.38 -5.61
N LEU A 49 11.98 26.07 -4.63
CA LEU A 49 11.29 27.34 -4.86
C LEU A 49 12.26 28.43 -5.34
N GLN A 50 13.48 28.48 -4.79
CA GLN A 50 14.53 29.40 -5.25
C GLN A 50 14.90 29.15 -6.72
N VAL A 51 15.07 27.88 -7.07
CA VAL A 51 15.34 27.45 -8.45
C VAL A 51 14.20 27.89 -9.39
N ILE A 52 12.94 27.69 -8.98
CA ILE A 52 11.76 28.12 -9.73
C ILE A 52 11.73 29.63 -9.94
N GLU A 53 11.95 30.43 -8.88
CA GLU A 53 11.97 31.90 -9.01
C GLU A 53 13.11 32.42 -9.90
N SER A 54 14.24 31.70 -9.92
CA SER A 54 15.38 32.04 -10.78
C SER A 54 15.19 31.62 -12.24
N GLY A 55 14.08 30.97 -12.60
CA GLY A 55 13.84 30.45 -13.95
C GLY A 55 14.72 29.24 -14.31
N GLN A 56 15.52 28.73 -13.38
CA GLN A 56 16.45 27.61 -13.61
C GLN A 56 15.74 26.25 -13.51
N PHE A 57 14.62 26.09 -14.21
CA PHE A 57 13.78 24.90 -14.08
C PHE A 57 14.51 23.58 -14.37
N GLU A 58 15.59 23.64 -15.15
CA GLU A 58 16.46 22.52 -15.48
C GLU A 58 17.27 21.97 -14.30
N ALA A 59 17.48 22.77 -13.25
CA ALA A 59 18.13 22.32 -12.03
C ALA A 59 17.19 21.49 -11.12
N LEU A 60 15.90 21.38 -11.46
CA LEU A 60 14.95 20.57 -10.70
C LEU A 60 15.10 19.06 -11.03
N PRO A 61 14.71 18.15 -10.12
CA PRO A 61 14.96 16.73 -10.31
C PRO A 61 14.25 16.11 -11.52
N SER A 62 13.19 16.73 -12.03
CA SER A 62 12.54 16.33 -13.28
C SER A 62 11.70 17.46 -13.88
N ARG A 63 11.46 17.38 -15.19
CA ARG A 63 10.50 18.27 -15.91
C ARG A 63 9.10 18.22 -15.31
N ALA A 64 8.65 17.04 -14.88
CA ALA A 64 7.34 16.88 -14.25
C ALA A 64 7.27 17.63 -12.91
N TYR A 65 8.37 17.63 -12.13
CA TYR A 65 8.46 18.41 -10.91
C TYR A 65 8.51 19.92 -11.16
N ALA A 66 9.22 20.38 -12.20
CA ALA A 66 9.19 21.80 -12.59
C ALA A 66 7.77 22.30 -12.84
N ILE A 67 6.98 21.55 -13.61
CA ILE A 67 5.59 21.90 -13.90
C ILE A 67 4.71 21.79 -12.64
N GLY A 68 4.84 20.70 -11.89
CA GLY A 68 4.02 20.45 -10.70
C GLY A 68 4.28 21.45 -9.57
N PHE A 69 5.55 21.76 -9.28
CA PHE A 69 5.91 22.71 -8.25
C PHE A 69 5.53 24.15 -8.63
N SER A 70 5.74 24.54 -9.89
CA SER A 70 5.31 25.86 -10.38
C SER A 70 3.79 26.02 -10.33
N ARG A 71 3.02 24.96 -10.62
CA ARG A 71 1.56 24.95 -10.45
C ARG A 71 1.15 25.19 -9.00
N THR A 72 1.75 24.46 -8.07
CA THR A 72 1.41 24.56 -6.64
C THR A 72 1.82 25.92 -6.08
N PHE A 73 2.98 26.45 -6.50
CA PHE A 73 3.43 27.79 -6.13
C PHE A 73 2.47 28.85 -6.68
N ALA A 74 2.10 28.78 -7.96
CA ALA A 74 1.14 29.71 -8.57
C ALA A 74 -0.17 29.79 -7.77
N LYS A 75 -0.71 28.63 -7.34
CA LYS A 75 -1.90 28.58 -6.48
C LYS A 75 -1.69 29.27 -5.13
N ALA A 76 -0.55 29.07 -4.49
CA ALA A 76 -0.23 29.67 -3.20
C ALA A 76 -0.11 31.20 -3.27
N VAL A 77 0.36 31.73 -4.41
CA VAL A 77 0.47 33.19 -4.63
C VAL A 77 -0.70 33.82 -5.40
N GLY A 78 -1.78 33.06 -5.62
CA GLY A 78 -2.99 33.56 -6.27
C GLY A 78 -2.88 33.83 -7.77
N LEU A 79 -1.87 33.28 -8.45
CA LEU A 79 -1.74 33.34 -9.91
C LEU A 79 -2.54 32.22 -10.59
N ASP A 80 -2.87 32.43 -11.86
CA ASP A 80 -3.51 31.40 -12.69
C ASP A 80 -2.53 30.22 -12.91
N PRO A 81 -2.81 29.03 -12.35
CA PRO A 81 -1.92 27.90 -12.46
C PRO A 81 -1.74 27.40 -13.89
N VAL A 82 -2.73 27.59 -14.77
CA VAL A 82 -2.66 27.13 -16.16
C VAL A 82 -1.65 27.97 -16.93
N LYS A 83 -1.81 29.30 -16.87
CA LYS A 83 -0.89 30.26 -17.50
C LYS A 83 0.56 30.05 -17.07
N ILE A 84 0.80 29.88 -15.76
CA ILE A 84 2.15 29.63 -15.26
C ILE A 84 2.69 28.29 -15.77
N THR A 85 1.90 27.21 -15.74
CA THR A 85 2.40 25.92 -16.26
C THR A 85 2.67 25.92 -17.75
N ASP A 86 1.93 26.71 -18.53
CA ASP A 86 2.15 26.85 -19.96
C ASP A 86 3.42 27.67 -20.24
N ALA A 87 3.64 28.77 -19.52
CA ALA A 87 4.88 29.54 -19.60
C ALA A 87 6.11 28.69 -19.23
N VAL A 88 6.03 27.93 -18.14
CA VAL A 88 7.08 26.95 -17.75
C VAL A 88 7.29 25.92 -18.85
N ARG A 89 6.23 25.38 -19.46
CA ARG A 89 6.35 24.39 -20.52
C ARG A 89 7.07 24.94 -21.75
N SER A 90 6.79 26.19 -22.12
CA SER A 90 7.46 26.91 -23.21
C SER A 90 8.94 27.15 -22.88
N GLU A 91 9.26 27.63 -21.68
CA GLU A 91 10.65 27.85 -21.27
C GLU A 91 11.49 26.55 -21.23
N LEU A 92 10.91 25.43 -20.78
CA LEU A 92 11.57 24.12 -20.86
C LEU A 92 11.57 23.51 -22.27
N ALA A 93 10.81 24.07 -23.22
CA ALA A 93 10.88 23.66 -24.63
C ALA A 93 12.01 24.39 -25.36
N ASP A 94 12.26 25.65 -24.99
CA ASP A 94 13.36 26.47 -25.50
C ASP A 94 14.71 26.10 -24.83
N GLY A 95 14.66 25.66 -23.57
CA GLY A 95 15.79 25.08 -22.87
C GLY A 95 16.22 23.76 -23.49
N THR A 96 17.54 23.56 -23.65
CA THR A 96 18.15 22.28 -24.03
C THR A 96 18.00 21.26 -22.90
N MET A 97 16.76 20.87 -22.57
CA MET A 97 16.45 19.61 -21.92
C MET A 97 16.80 18.49 -22.89
N ARG A 98 18.12 18.32 -23.08
CA ARG A 98 18.74 17.05 -23.40
C ARG A 98 18.26 16.16 -22.26
N ARG A 99 17.19 15.43 -22.54
CA ARG A 99 16.64 14.34 -21.75
C ARG A 99 17.76 13.77 -20.87
N THR A 100 17.81 14.15 -19.59
CA THR A 100 18.45 13.32 -18.58
C THR A 100 17.51 12.14 -18.43
N ALA A 101 17.50 11.29 -19.46
CA ALA A 101 17.04 9.94 -19.33
C ALA A 101 17.91 9.39 -18.20
N PRO A 102 17.34 8.82 -17.13
CA PRO A 102 18.09 7.88 -16.32
C PRO A 102 18.70 6.91 -17.32
N GLY A 103 20.02 6.86 -17.42
CA GLY A 103 20.74 6.35 -18.59
C GLY A 103 20.11 5.10 -19.18
N SER A 104 19.32 5.27 -20.24
CA SER A 104 18.94 4.22 -21.17
C SER A 104 19.78 4.39 -22.43
N GLY A 105 21.09 4.51 -22.22
CA GLY A 105 22.08 4.10 -23.20
C GLY A 105 22.10 2.57 -23.25
N MET A 106 21.04 1.97 -23.79
CA MET A 106 21.22 0.68 -24.44
C MET A 106 21.72 1.00 -25.85
N GLU A 107 23.01 1.35 -25.92
CA GLU A 107 23.76 1.26 -27.17
C GLU A 107 24.07 -0.24 -27.33
N PRO A 108 23.43 -0.94 -28.29
CA PRO A 108 23.66 -2.36 -28.43
C PRO A 108 25.07 -2.57 -28.99
N GLY A 109 26.02 -2.91 -28.12
CA GLY A 109 27.34 -3.41 -28.55
C GLY A 109 28.58 -2.72 -28.01
N ASP A 110 28.56 -2.08 -26.84
CA ASP A 110 29.80 -1.67 -26.17
C ASP A 110 30.34 -2.80 -25.25
N PRO A 111 31.30 -3.64 -25.71
CA PRO A 111 31.86 -4.73 -24.90
C PRO A 111 32.69 -4.21 -23.71
N ALA A 112 33.02 -2.92 -23.66
CA ALA A 112 33.78 -2.32 -22.56
C ALA A 112 32.94 -2.15 -21.28
N ARG A 113 31.62 -2.38 -21.34
CA ARG A 113 30.72 -2.33 -20.18
C ARG A 113 30.41 -3.71 -19.57
N LEU A 114 30.97 -4.78 -20.12
CA LEU A 114 30.83 -6.11 -19.54
C LEU A 114 31.76 -6.22 -18.31
N PRO A 115 31.29 -6.79 -17.18
CA PRO A 115 32.20 -7.13 -16.09
C PRO A 115 33.33 -8.02 -16.64
N SER A 116 34.55 -7.84 -16.14
CA SER A 116 35.70 -8.64 -16.59
C SER A 116 35.34 -10.12 -16.63
N ALA A 117 35.83 -10.86 -17.65
CA ALA A 117 35.49 -12.26 -17.83
C ALA A 117 35.70 -13.10 -16.56
N GLY A 118 36.68 -12.74 -15.73
CA GLY A 118 36.91 -13.35 -14.42
C GLY A 118 35.78 -13.11 -13.41
N LEU A 119 35.19 -11.91 -13.36
CA LEU A 119 34.07 -11.60 -12.46
C LEU A 119 32.77 -12.28 -12.90
N ALA A 120 32.56 -12.42 -14.21
CA ALA A 120 31.44 -13.20 -14.74
C ALA A 120 31.55 -14.68 -14.33
N TRP A 121 32.74 -15.28 -14.46
CA TRP A 121 33.00 -16.65 -14.02
C TRP A 121 32.93 -16.80 -12.50
N ALA A 122 33.47 -15.86 -11.73
CA ALA A 122 33.35 -15.86 -10.27
C ALA A 122 31.89 -15.77 -9.83
N GLY A 123 31.08 -14.94 -10.48
CA GLY A 123 29.63 -14.86 -10.26
C GLY A 123 28.92 -16.16 -10.60
N ALA A 124 29.25 -16.79 -11.72
CA ALA A 124 28.68 -18.09 -12.11
C ALA A 124 29.04 -19.20 -11.11
N ILE A 125 30.29 -19.25 -10.65
CA ILE A 125 30.73 -20.20 -9.62
C ILE A 125 30.01 -19.93 -8.29
N ALA A 126 29.91 -18.66 -7.87
CA ALA A 126 29.20 -18.30 -6.65
C ALA A 126 27.71 -18.67 -6.72
N ALA A 127 27.06 -18.42 -7.86
CA ALA A 127 25.68 -18.83 -8.11
C ALA A 127 25.52 -20.35 -8.10
N PHE A 128 26.47 -21.09 -8.68
CA PHE A 128 26.47 -22.56 -8.65
C PHE A 128 26.64 -23.09 -7.22
N VAL A 129 27.58 -22.55 -6.44
CA VAL A 129 27.78 -22.92 -5.03
C VAL A 129 26.54 -22.61 -4.20
N LEU A 130 25.91 -21.45 -4.41
CA LEU A 130 24.64 -21.10 -3.76
C LEU A 130 23.51 -22.05 -4.17
N ALA A 131 23.42 -22.44 -5.44
CA ALA A 131 22.42 -23.37 -5.92
C ALA A 131 22.62 -24.78 -5.33
N VAL A 132 23.87 -25.27 -5.28
CA VAL A 132 24.20 -26.55 -4.63
C VAL A 132 23.92 -26.49 -3.14
N GLY A 133 24.29 -25.40 -2.45
CA GLY A 133 23.99 -25.20 -1.04
C GLY A 133 22.48 -25.13 -0.76
N ALA A 134 21.73 -24.40 -1.57
CA ALA A 134 20.27 -24.32 -1.49
C ALA A 134 19.61 -25.68 -1.79
N PHE A 135 20.13 -26.44 -2.75
CA PHE A 135 19.65 -27.79 -3.05
C PHE A 135 19.95 -28.75 -1.91
N ALA A 136 21.15 -28.74 -1.35
CA ALA A 136 21.51 -29.55 -0.19
C ALA A 136 20.62 -29.20 1.02
N PHE A 137 20.45 -27.91 1.31
CA PHE A 137 19.56 -27.42 2.36
C PHE A 137 18.09 -27.82 2.11
N TYR A 138 17.59 -27.65 0.89
CA TYR A 138 16.23 -28.05 0.53
C TYR A 138 16.06 -29.56 0.65
N SER A 139 17.02 -30.35 0.17
CA SER A 139 16.99 -31.80 0.28
C SER A 139 17.10 -32.27 1.73
N SER A 140 17.80 -31.57 2.63
CA SER A 140 17.82 -31.94 4.04
C SER A 140 16.56 -31.47 4.77
N TYR A 141 16.01 -30.31 4.43
CA TYR A 141 14.82 -29.74 5.07
C TYR A 141 13.53 -30.45 4.63
N PHE A 142 13.45 -30.85 3.36
CA PHE A 142 12.28 -31.51 2.76
C PHE A 142 12.47 -33.01 2.49
N GLY A 143 13.70 -33.52 2.49
CA GLY A 143 14.02 -34.94 2.26
C GLY A 143 14.29 -35.76 3.53
N ALA A 144 14.23 -35.16 4.72
CA ALA A 144 14.34 -35.87 6.01
C ALA A 144 13.14 -36.82 6.32
N GLY A 145 12.30 -37.16 5.32
CA GLY A 145 11.17 -38.09 5.44
C GLY A 145 11.24 -39.30 4.50
N THR A 146 12.33 -39.49 3.75
CA THR A 146 12.49 -40.62 2.80
C THR A 146 13.60 -41.59 3.20
N GLU A 147 13.67 -41.95 4.49
CA GLU A 147 14.25 -43.24 4.83
C GLU A 147 13.15 -44.30 4.60
N PRO A 148 13.30 -45.24 3.64
CA PRO A 148 12.43 -46.40 3.60
C PRO A 148 12.62 -47.14 4.93
N GLY A 149 11.59 -47.06 5.78
CA GLY A 149 11.57 -47.75 7.07
C GLY A 149 11.98 -49.20 6.89
N SER A 150 12.90 -49.66 7.73
CA SER A 150 13.35 -51.06 7.75
C SER A 150 12.13 -51.99 7.79
N LEU A 151 11.96 -52.82 6.76
CA LEU A 151 10.89 -53.83 6.67
C LEU A 151 11.14 -55.05 7.57
N LEU A 152 12.13 -54.99 8.45
CA LEU A 152 12.32 -55.98 9.49
C LEU A 152 11.37 -55.63 10.64
N THR A 153 10.20 -56.27 10.64
CA THR A 153 9.32 -56.39 11.81
C THR A 153 10.16 -56.91 12.99
N PRO A 154 10.39 -56.13 14.06
CA PRO A 154 10.88 -56.70 15.30
C PRO A 154 9.82 -57.70 15.79
N ALA A 155 10.21 -58.96 15.99
CA ALA A 155 9.34 -59.99 16.51
C ALA A 155 8.73 -59.51 17.86
N PRO A 156 7.43 -59.67 18.09
CA PRO A 156 6.81 -59.24 19.33
C PRO A 156 7.32 -60.07 20.50
N ASP A 157 7.90 -59.41 21.49
CA ASP A 157 8.12 -59.98 22.81
C ASP A 157 6.75 -60.30 23.47
N PRO A 158 6.65 -61.37 24.27
CA PRO A 158 5.41 -61.78 24.90
C PRO A 158 4.94 -60.75 25.95
N ALA A 159 3.65 -60.47 25.92
CA ALA A 159 2.97 -59.51 26.78
C ALA A 159 3.11 -59.82 28.28
N PRO A 160 3.43 -58.84 29.14
CA PRO A 160 3.25 -58.96 30.59
C PRO A 160 1.77 -58.92 30.98
N PRO A 161 1.38 -59.58 32.09
CA PRO A 161 -0.01 -59.72 32.52
C PRO A 161 -0.65 -58.37 32.95
N PRO A 162 -2.00 -58.28 32.90
CA PRO A 162 -2.71 -57.04 33.17
C PRO A 162 -2.63 -56.66 34.65
N VAL A 163 -1.95 -55.56 34.95
CA VAL A 163 -2.00 -54.93 36.27
C VAL A 163 -3.25 -54.06 36.36
N ALA A 164 -3.95 -54.19 37.47
CA ALA A 164 -5.25 -53.59 37.79
C ALA A 164 -5.32 -52.08 37.52
N ARG A 165 -6.48 -51.62 37.02
CA ARG A 165 -6.84 -50.20 36.95
C ARG A 165 -7.02 -49.64 38.37
N PRO A 166 -6.34 -48.55 38.76
CA PRO A 166 -6.80 -47.75 39.87
C PRO A 166 -7.97 -46.88 39.39
N SER A 167 -8.99 -46.90 40.23
CA SER A 167 -10.16 -46.03 40.24
C SER A 167 -9.79 -44.55 40.11
N THR A 168 -10.68 -43.81 39.47
CA THR A 168 -10.80 -42.35 39.43
C THR A 168 -10.43 -41.68 40.76
N ALA A 169 -9.30 -40.97 40.76
CA ALA A 169 -9.05 -39.87 41.68
C ALA A 169 -9.21 -38.57 40.88
N MET A 170 -10.08 -37.68 41.36
CA MET A 170 -10.14 -36.30 40.93
C MET A 170 -8.83 -35.62 41.34
N THR A 171 -7.84 -35.64 40.45
CA THR A 171 -6.60 -34.90 40.64
C THR A 171 -6.78 -33.51 40.02
N SER A 172 -6.49 -32.47 40.80
CA SER A 172 -6.37 -31.09 40.34
C SER A 172 -5.55 -31.01 39.05
N PRO A 173 -5.87 -30.10 38.11
CA PRO A 173 -5.16 -30.01 36.85
C PRO A 173 -3.67 -29.78 37.12
N ASP A 174 -2.84 -30.70 36.64
CA ASP A 174 -1.39 -30.60 36.73
C ASP A 174 -0.95 -29.34 35.96
N PRO A 175 -0.33 -28.34 36.62
CA PRO A 175 0.13 -27.12 35.97
C PRO A 175 1.26 -27.40 34.96
N GLY A 176 1.88 -28.58 35.00
CA GLY A 176 2.92 -29.02 34.06
C GLY A 176 2.41 -29.78 32.83
N ALA A 177 1.09 -29.82 32.56
CA ALA A 177 0.60 -30.55 31.40
C ALA A 177 1.08 -29.90 30.08
N VAL A 178 1.68 -30.72 29.22
CA VAL A 178 2.24 -30.29 27.94
C VAL A 178 1.12 -29.76 27.03
N VAL A 179 1.22 -28.50 26.60
CA VAL A 179 0.28 -27.87 25.67
C VAL A 179 0.85 -27.96 24.26
N VAL A 180 0.09 -28.51 23.33
CA VAL A 180 0.45 -28.60 21.91
C VAL A 180 -0.56 -27.81 21.08
N LEU A 181 -0.03 -26.89 20.27
CA LEU A 181 -0.77 -26.02 19.36
C LEU A 181 -0.58 -26.55 17.93
N THR A 182 -1.63 -27.05 17.30
CA THR A 182 -1.60 -27.59 15.94
C THR A 182 -2.31 -26.62 14.99
N ALA A 183 -1.67 -26.26 13.88
CA ALA A 183 -2.28 -25.41 12.87
C ALA A 183 -3.23 -26.19 11.96
N LEU A 184 -4.45 -25.67 11.78
CA LEU A 184 -5.47 -26.25 10.89
C LEU A 184 -5.38 -25.71 9.47
N GLU A 185 -4.68 -24.60 9.27
CA GLU A 185 -4.47 -23.92 7.98
C GLU A 185 -3.00 -23.55 7.78
N ASP A 186 -2.66 -23.16 6.55
CA ASP A 186 -1.32 -22.65 6.21
C ASP A 186 -1.16 -21.17 6.60
N GLY A 187 0.06 -20.81 7.02
CA GLY A 187 0.41 -19.42 7.29
C GLY A 187 -0.05 -18.92 8.66
N VAL A 188 -0.29 -19.82 9.62
CA VAL A 188 -0.72 -19.45 10.98
C VAL A 188 0.49 -18.97 11.78
N TRP A 189 0.66 -17.66 11.86
CA TRP A 189 1.70 -17.06 12.70
C TRP A 189 1.31 -17.07 14.18
N LEU A 190 2.22 -17.53 15.02
CA LEU A 190 2.08 -17.48 16.46
C LEU A 190 3.39 -17.10 17.17
N ARG A 191 3.23 -16.42 18.30
CA ARG A 191 4.31 -16.08 19.22
C ARG A 191 3.88 -16.45 20.62
N VAL A 192 4.68 -17.28 21.30
CA VAL A 192 4.50 -17.68 22.70
C VAL A 192 5.63 -17.09 23.54
N TYR A 193 5.28 -16.49 24.68
CA TYR A 193 6.20 -15.80 25.58
C TYR A 193 5.72 -15.92 27.03
N GLU A 194 6.62 -15.73 27.98
CA GLU A 194 6.28 -15.73 29.41
C GLU A 194 5.83 -14.34 29.89
N GLU A 195 5.06 -14.31 30.98
CA GLU A 195 4.72 -13.08 31.71
C GLU A 195 6.00 -12.49 32.34
N GLY A 196 6.69 -11.68 31.55
CA GLY A 196 8.06 -11.21 31.81
C GLY A 196 8.80 -10.82 30.53
N GLY A 197 8.27 -11.22 29.36
CA GLY A 197 8.74 -10.81 28.04
C GLY A 197 9.73 -11.77 27.39
N GLU A 198 10.15 -12.82 28.09
CA GLU A 198 11.00 -13.87 27.52
C GLU A 198 10.24 -14.62 26.42
N ARG A 199 10.84 -14.66 25.24
CA ARG A 199 10.24 -15.29 24.05
C ARG A 199 10.56 -16.77 24.06
N LEU A 200 9.55 -17.61 24.28
CA LEU A 200 9.69 -19.06 24.23
C LEU A 200 9.73 -19.55 22.78
N LEU A 201 8.88 -18.98 21.93
CA LEU A 201 8.72 -19.42 20.56
C LEU A 201 8.13 -18.32 19.68
N GLU A 202 8.61 -18.21 18.46
CA GLU A 202 7.95 -17.47 17.40
C GLU A 202 8.12 -18.20 16.07
N ARG A 203 7.02 -18.57 15.41
CA ARG A 203 7.06 -19.19 14.08
C ARG A 203 5.74 -19.07 13.34
N THR A 204 5.81 -19.28 12.03
CA THR A 204 4.63 -19.43 11.16
C THR A 204 4.44 -20.90 10.85
N LEU A 205 3.29 -21.46 11.24
CA LEU A 205 2.95 -22.86 11.02
C LEU A 205 2.27 -23.09 9.67
N ARG A 206 2.53 -24.26 9.10
CA ARG A 206 1.76 -24.83 7.99
C ARG A 206 0.66 -25.74 8.50
N ARG A 207 -0.31 -26.07 7.65
CA ARG A 207 -1.42 -26.96 8.00
C ARG A 207 -0.89 -28.32 8.49
N GLY A 208 -1.34 -28.72 9.68
CA GLY A 208 -0.94 -29.94 10.37
C GLY A 208 0.35 -29.83 11.18
N GLU A 209 1.08 -28.71 11.10
CA GLU A 209 2.28 -28.49 11.90
C GLU A 209 1.89 -28.18 13.36
N ALA A 210 2.57 -28.83 14.30
CA ALA A 210 2.29 -28.70 15.72
C ALA A 210 3.50 -28.13 16.48
N VAL A 211 3.23 -27.31 17.49
CA VAL A 211 4.26 -26.81 18.39
C VAL A 211 3.90 -27.02 19.84
N THR A 212 4.89 -27.48 20.58
CA THR A 212 4.80 -27.70 22.01
C THR A 212 5.18 -26.43 22.78
N VAL A 213 4.30 -25.98 23.67
CA VAL A 213 4.62 -24.98 24.69
C VAL A 213 5.35 -25.70 25.83
N PRO A 214 6.57 -25.27 26.20
CA PRO A 214 7.31 -25.89 27.28
C PRO A 214 6.53 -25.88 28.60
N ALA A 215 6.44 -27.04 29.27
CA ALA A 215 5.77 -27.17 30.57
C ALA A 215 6.53 -26.46 31.71
N THR A 216 7.79 -26.09 31.48
CA THR A 216 8.61 -25.30 32.40
C THR A 216 8.28 -23.82 32.40
N ALA A 217 7.41 -23.38 31.47
CA ALA A 217 7.13 -21.97 31.28
C ALA A 217 6.22 -21.38 32.37
N THR A 218 6.60 -20.23 32.90
CA THR A 218 5.79 -19.51 33.90
C THR A 218 4.78 -18.60 33.19
N ASP A 219 3.48 -18.89 33.38
CA ASP A 219 2.35 -18.20 32.75
C ASP A 219 2.54 -17.87 31.24
N PRO A 220 2.61 -18.88 30.36
CA PRO A 220 2.80 -18.66 28.94
C PRO A 220 1.59 -17.93 28.32
N ARG A 221 1.89 -16.87 27.54
CA ARG A 221 0.96 -16.04 26.76
C ARG A 221 1.18 -16.26 25.28
N ILE A 222 0.11 -16.14 24.49
CA ILE A 222 0.15 -16.24 23.02
C ILE A 222 -0.34 -14.97 22.34
N ASN A 223 0.35 -14.61 21.27
CA ASN A 223 -0.13 -13.70 20.23
C ASN A 223 -0.30 -14.50 18.92
N THR A 224 -1.45 -14.38 18.28
CA THR A 224 -1.76 -15.05 17.01
C THR A 224 -2.72 -14.20 16.19
N GLY A 225 -2.53 -14.20 14.86
CA GLY A 225 -3.47 -13.57 13.92
C GLY A 225 -4.65 -14.48 13.51
N ARG A 226 -4.55 -15.79 13.82
CA ARG A 226 -5.52 -16.83 13.40
C ARG A 226 -5.83 -17.81 14.54
N PRO A 227 -6.49 -17.36 15.62
CA PRO A 227 -6.87 -18.20 16.76
C PRO A 227 -7.95 -19.24 16.42
N ASP A 228 -8.72 -19.01 15.35
CA ASP A 228 -9.74 -19.91 14.79
C ASP A 228 -9.15 -21.14 14.10
N ALA A 229 -7.97 -20.97 13.53
CA ALA A 229 -7.22 -21.98 12.79
C ALA A 229 -6.18 -22.72 13.66
N LEU A 230 -6.30 -22.64 14.98
CA LEU A 230 -5.46 -23.38 15.94
C LEU A 230 -6.29 -24.41 16.68
N GLU A 231 -5.84 -25.66 16.63
CA GLU A 231 -6.29 -26.72 17.52
C GLU A 231 -5.35 -26.82 18.72
N ILE A 232 -5.91 -26.97 19.91
CA ILE A 232 -5.15 -26.98 21.16
C ILE A 232 -5.37 -28.33 21.82
N THR A 233 -4.28 -28.99 22.21
CA THR A 233 -4.33 -30.21 23.02
C THR A 233 -3.49 -30.03 24.28
N VAL A 234 -4.01 -30.47 25.42
CA VAL A 234 -3.36 -30.39 26.74
C VAL A 234 -3.22 -31.81 27.27
N GLY A 235 -1.99 -32.30 27.42
CA GLY A 235 -1.73 -33.67 27.85
C GLY A 235 -2.40 -34.73 26.97
N GLY A 236 -2.50 -34.46 25.66
CA GLY A 236 -3.16 -35.34 24.68
C GLY A 236 -4.69 -35.25 24.63
N LYS A 237 -5.33 -34.37 25.41
CA LYS A 237 -6.79 -34.14 25.34
C LYS A 237 -7.09 -32.85 24.58
N PRO A 238 -8.10 -32.82 23.67
CA PRO A 238 -8.49 -31.61 22.99
C PRO A 238 -9.04 -30.57 23.98
N ALA A 239 -8.54 -29.35 23.90
CA ALA A 239 -8.99 -28.19 24.66
C ALA A 239 -9.79 -27.24 23.75
N ALA A 240 -10.55 -26.33 24.36
CA ALA A 240 -11.29 -25.32 23.61
C ALA A 240 -10.36 -24.46 22.74
N LYS A 241 -10.84 -24.08 21.56
CA LYS A 241 -10.16 -23.14 20.67
C LYS A 241 -9.94 -21.80 21.35
N LEU A 242 -8.92 -21.07 20.90
CA LEU A 242 -8.65 -19.72 21.40
C LEU A 242 -9.77 -18.74 21.02
N ALA A 243 -10.33 -18.88 19.82
CA ALA A 243 -11.53 -18.18 19.37
C ALA A 243 -12.20 -18.98 18.24
N ASP A 244 -13.50 -18.76 18.02
CA ASP A 244 -14.26 -19.44 16.94
C ASP A 244 -14.28 -18.65 15.63
N ARG A 245 -13.69 -17.44 15.61
CA ARG A 245 -13.69 -16.54 14.45
C ARG A 245 -12.29 -15.99 14.19
N ALA A 246 -12.01 -15.69 12.92
CA ALA A 246 -10.79 -15.02 12.50
C ALA A 246 -10.69 -13.63 13.14
N MET A 247 -9.71 -13.45 14.03
CA MET A 247 -9.39 -12.19 14.70
C MET A 247 -7.95 -12.20 15.17
N THR A 248 -7.35 -11.04 15.41
CA THR A 248 -6.04 -11.00 16.08
C THR A 248 -6.24 -11.14 17.59
N LEU A 249 -5.60 -12.13 18.18
CA LEU A 249 -5.61 -12.38 19.62
C LEU A 249 -4.23 -12.08 20.20
N SER A 250 -4.20 -11.24 21.23
CA SER A 250 -2.97 -10.82 21.91
C SER A 250 -3.08 -11.06 23.41
N ASN A 251 -1.95 -11.41 24.04
CA ASN A 251 -1.84 -11.64 25.49
C ASN A 251 -2.79 -12.72 26.03
N ALA A 252 -3.19 -13.70 25.21
CA ALA A 252 -4.07 -14.76 25.67
C ALA A 252 -3.30 -15.81 26.49
N PRO A 253 -3.76 -16.19 27.69
CA PRO A 253 -3.09 -17.21 28.49
C PRO A 253 -3.27 -18.59 27.85
N VAL A 254 -2.17 -19.31 27.66
CA VAL A 254 -2.10 -20.67 27.08
C VAL A 254 -1.48 -21.68 28.03
N SER A 255 -1.45 -21.38 29.33
CA SER A 255 -1.09 -22.37 30.34
C SER A 255 -2.11 -23.51 30.35
N ALA A 256 -1.67 -24.72 30.69
CA ALA A 256 -2.55 -25.88 30.80
C ALA A 256 -3.75 -25.61 31.72
N ALA A 257 -3.50 -24.95 32.86
CA ALA A 257 -4.55 -24.54 33.79
C ALA A 257 -5.56 -23.56 33.16
N ALA A 258 -5.10 -22.54 32.41
CA ALA A 258 -5.99 -21.56 31.78
C ALA A 258 -6.82 -22.15 30.63
N LEU A 259 -6.25 -23.09 29.87
CA LEU A 259 -6.94 -23.78 28.78
C LEU A 259 -7.95 -24.80 29.32
N LEU A 260 -7.62 -25.51 30.39
CA LEU A 260 -8.54 -26.45 31.06
C LEU A 260 -9.68 -25.72 31.79
N ALA A 261 -9.41 -24.56 32.39
CA ALA A 261 -10.43 -23.72 33.02
C ALA A 261 -11.47 -23.19 32.01
N ARG A 262 -11.11 -23.11 30.72
CA ARG A 262 -12.01 -22.69 29.64
C ARG A 262 -13.03 -23.77 29.25
N GLY A 263 -12.83 -25.01 29.71
CA GLY A 263 -13.71 -26.15 29.45
C GLY A 263 -13.53 -26.74 28.04
N PRO A 264 -13.85 -28.03 27.82
CA PRO A 264 -13.81 -28.63 26.50
C PRO A 264 -14.99 -28.15 25.63
N SER A 265 -14.70 -27.70 24.41
CA SER A 265 -15.71 -27.50 23.37
C SER A 265 -16.26 -28.86 22.95
N ALA A 266 -17.38 -29.28 23.53
CA ALA A 266 -18.12 -30.45 23.09
C ALA A 266 -18.71 -30.19 21.69
N GLN A 267 -18.02 -30.61 20.64
CA GLN A 267 -18.63 -30.71 19.31
C GLN A 267 -18.01 -31.85 18.50
N ALA A 268 -18.53 -33.05 18.77
CA ALA A 268 -18.54 -34.17 17.85
C ALA A 268 -19.74 -35.07 18.20
N VAL A 269 -20.92 -34.80 17.61
CA VAL A 269 -21.86 -35.78 17.01
C VAL A 269 -22.86 -34.99 16.14
N ALA A 270 -22.88 -35.26 14.84
CA ALA A 270 -24.05 -35.11 13.96
C ALA A 270 -24.50 -36.54 13.57
N PRO A 271 -25.66 -36.79 12.93
CA PRO A 271 -26.79 -35.91 12.59
C PRO A 271 -28.15 -36.46 13.11
N ASP A 272 -29.21 -35.66 13.11
CA ASP A 272 -30.55 -36.20 12.86
C ASP A 272 -31.42 -35.23 12.05
N VAL A 273 -32.14 -35.84 11.12
CA VAL A 273 -32.93 -35.25 10.06
C VAL A 273 -34.38 -35.24 10.52
N SER A 274 -35.04 -34.08 10.53
CA SER A 274 -36.50 -34.00 10.34
C SER A 274 -36.91 -32.58 9.94
N ALA A 275 -37.30 -32.45 8.66
CA ALA A 275 -38.04 -31.33 8.07
C ALA A 275 -39.56 -31.52 8.32
N PRO A 276 -40.51 -30.75 7.71
CA PRO A 276 -40.52 -29.38 7.19
C PRO A 276 -41.78 -28.57 7.65
N ALA A 277 -42.01 -27.41 7.00
CA ALA A 277 -43.26 -26.61 6.92
C ALA A 277 -43.40 -25.47 7.97
N ALA A 278 -43.91 -24.27 7.67
CA ALA A 278 -44.71 -23.80 6.55
C ALA A 278 -44.50 -22.29 6.30
N ILE A 279 -44.67 -21.91 5.04
CA ILE A 279 -44.90 -20.56 4.54
C ILE A 279 -46.10 -19.92 5.26
N ARG A 280 -45.96 -18.71 5.82
CA ARG A 280 -47.08 -17.77 5.95
C ARG A 280 -46.65 -16.33 5.69
N THR A 281 -47.38 -15.73 4.77
CA THR A 281 -47.38 -14.37 4.23
C THR A 281 -47.77 -13.30 5.27
N ALA A 282 -47.33 -12.06 5.00
CA ALA A 282 -47.63 -10.81 5.72
C ALA A 282 -49.13 -10.44 5.77
N PRO A 283 -49.54 -9.43 6.57
CA PRO A 283 -49.57 -8.07 6.01
C PRO A 283 -49.20 -6.90 6.95
N SER A 284 -48.56 -5.91 6.32
CA SER A 284 -48.62 -4.45 6.44
C SER A 284 -49.28 -3.77 7.65
N ARG A 285 -48.57 -2.79 8.25
CA ARG A 285 -49.14 -1.71 9.07
C ARG A 285 -48.46 -0.36 8.77
N PRO A 286 -49.19 0.79 8.76
CA PRO A 286 -48.82 1.99 8.01
C PRO A 286 -47.99 3.01 8.81
N ALA A 287 -47.31 3.88 8.06
CA ALA A 287 -46.50 5.01 8.52
C ALA A 287 -47.35 6.17 9.09
N PRO A 288 -46.82 6.96 10.05
CA PRO A 288 -47.36 8.27 10.37
C PRO A 288 -46.68 9.40 9.56
N ALA A 289 -47.50 10.32 9.07
CA ALA A 289 -47.15 11.49 8.26
C ALA A 289 -46.51 12.64 9.07
N PRO A 290 -45.73 13.54 8.42
CA PRO A 290 -45.17 14.73 9.06
C PRO A 290 -46.14 15.92 9.03
N ALA A 291 -46.10 16.73 10.08
CA ALA A 291 -46.88 17.96 10.23
C ALA A 291 -46.33 19.12 9.38
N ALA A 292 -47.25 19.89 8.81
CA ALA A 292 -47.02 21.04 7.95
C ALA A 292 -46.86 22.36 8.74
N ILE A 293 -46.03 23.29 8.24
CA ILE A 293 -46.23 24.73 8.40
C ILE A 293 -45.99 25.41 7.04
N SER A 294 -47.00 26.18 6.62
CA SER A 294 -47.21 26.86 5.36
C SER A 294 -46.25 28.03 5.07
N ARG A 295 -45.99 28.33 3.79
CA ARG A 295 -46.54 29.50 3.04
C ARG A 295 -45.83 29.71 1.68
N SER A 296 -46.60 29.58 0.61
CA SER A 296 -46.43 30.17 -0.74
C SER A 296 -46.85 31.67 -0.72
N PRO A 297 -46.50 32.55 -1.70
CA PRO A 297 -46.94 32.51 -3.11
C PRO A 297 -45.84 32.86 -4.16
N GLU A 298 -45.71 32.17 -5.29
CA GLU A 298 -46.47 32.32 -6.56
C GLU A 298 -46.05 33.53 -7.41
N VAL A 299 -45.40 33.30 -8.58
CA VAL A 299 -45.72 33.86 -9.93
C VAL A 299 -44.92 33.09 -11.02
N PRO A 300 -45.30 33.10 -12.32
CA PRO A 300 -45.60 31.88 -13.08
C PRO A 300 -44.69 31.64 -14.28
N ALA A 301 -44.92 30.51 -14.96
CA ALA A 301 -44.14 29.99 -16.07
C ALA A 301 -44.52 30.55 -17.46
N ALA A 302 -43.51 30.46 -18.37
CA ALA A 302 -43.55 30.28 -19.84
C ALA A 302 -43.67 31.55 -20.73
N PRO A 303 -43.31 31.53 -22.05
CA PRO A 303 -42.72 30.45 -22.88
C PRO A 303 -41.53 30.85 -23.83
N THR A 304 -40.78 29.84 -24.29
CA THR A 304 -40.26 29.53 -25.65
C THR A 304 -39.71 30.59 -26.65
N ALA A 305 -38.46 30.34 -27.09
CA ALA A 305 -37.79 30.55 -28.41
C ALA A 305 -37.27 31.96 -28.83
N PRO A 306 -36.38 32.10 -29.85
CA PRO A 306 -35.49 31.12 -30.53
C PRO A 306 -33.99 31.54 -30.58
N ALA A 307 -33.16 30.62 -31.08
CA ALA A 307 -31.74 30.81 -31.40
C ALA A 307 -31.49 31.86 -32.51
N PRO A 308 -30.35 32.58 -32.51
CA PRO A 308 -29.90 33.32 -33.67
C PRO A 308 -29.02 32.49 -34.61
N ASP A 309 -29.36 32.57 -35.89
CA ASP A 309 -28.63 32.10 -37.07
C ASP A 309 -27.12 32.35 -37.00
N SER A 310 -26.35 31.30 -37.28
CA SER A 310 -24.94 31.43 -37.68
C SER A 310 -24.89 31.62 -39.19
N THR A 311 -24.72 32.87 -39.63
CA THR A 311 -24.27 33.19 -40.99
C THR A 311 -22.77 32.90 -41.10
N PRO A 312 -22.29 32.11 -42.08
CA PRO A 312 -20.86 32.00 -42.35
C PRO A 312 -20.42 33.18 -43.23
N ALA A 313 -19.47 33.98 -42.74
CA ALA A 313 -18.77 34.97 -43.52
C ALA A 313 -17.73 34.29 -44.46
N PRO A 314 -17.49 34.82 -45.67
CA PRO A 314 -16.67 34.19 -46.69
C PRO A 314 -15.17 34.30 -46.41
N ALA A 315 -14.44 33.27 -46.86
CA ALA A 315 -12.99 33.17 -46.84
C ALA A 315 -12.30 34.29 -47.66
N PRO A 316 -11.14 34.82 -47.22
CA PRO A 316 -10.24 35.55 -48.11
C PRO A 316 -9.38 34.57 -48.93
N GLU A 317 -9.31 34.84 -50.23
CA GLU A 317 -8.49 34.17 -51.24
C GLU A 317 -6.99 34.23 -50.89
N PRO A 318 -6.18 33.25 -51.33
CA PRO A 318 -4.74 33.29 -51.19
C PRO A 318 -4.13 34.32 -52.16
N SER A 319 -3.35 35.24 -51.60
CA SER A 319 -2.48 36.15 -52.33
C SER A 319 -1.41 35.36 -53.08
N ASP A 320 -1.46 35.46 -54.41
CA ASP A 320 -0.42 35.05 -55.36
C ASP A 320 0.70 36.10 -55.28
N ASP A 321 1.67 35.89 -54.39
CA ASP A 321 2.93 36.64 -54.39
C ASP A 321 3.96 35.86 -55.21
N GLY A 322 4.34 36.49 -56.32
CA GLY A 322 5.28 35.99 -57.30
C GLY A 322 6.65 35.72 -56.70
N ASN A 323 7.15 34.51 -56.94
CA ASN A 323 8.54 34.18 -56.75
C ASN A 323 9.29 34.42 -58.07
N ASP A 324 9.84 35.63 -58.17
CA ASP A 324 10.97 35.95 -59.04
C ASP A 324 12.21 35.25 -58.44
N GLU A 325 12.68 34.16 -59.05
CA GLU A 325 14.05 33.73 -58.82
C GLU A 325 14.67 33.15 -60.10
N ALA A 326 15.67 33.88 -60.56
CA ALA A 326 16.61 33.63 -61.62
C ALA A 326 17.31 32.26 -61.54
N ALA A 327 17.60 31.68 -62.71
CA ALA A 327 18.76 30.84 -62.95
C ALA A 327 19.11 30.78 -64.46
N PRO A 328 20.37 30.52 -64.82
CA PRO A 328 21.05 31.16 -65.96
C PRO A 328 21.34 30.23 -67.15
N ASP A 329 21.64 30.85 -68.31
CA ASP A 329 22.53 30.33 -69.36
C ASP A 329 23.28 31.49 -70.03
#